data_AF-A0A7W2TA86-F1
#
_entry.id   AF-A0A7W2TA86-F1
#
_cell.length_a   1.000
_cell.length_b   1.000
_cell.length_c   1.000
_cell.angle_alpha   90.00
_cell.angle_beta   90.00
_cell.angle_gamma   90.00
#
_symmetry.space_group_name_H-M   'P 1'
#
loop_
_entity.id
_entity.type
_entity.pdbx_description
1 polymer ?
#
loop_
_entity_poly.entity_id
_entity_poly.type
_entity_poly.pdbx_seq_one_letter_code
_entity_poly.pdbx_strand_id
1 'polypeptide(L)'
;MLKLLIRGRIDGCIGTSVGLYYNAKQLGIKPKILNSPLQLNYKDFVLHFSKKKINIQTMEILKKSVEKLQSNGEIQKIVNKYIGDFK
;
A
#
# COMPACT_ATOMS: atom_id res chain seq x y z
N MET A 1 -3.37 -7.48 15.02
CA MET A 1 -4.52 -6.58 15.23
C MET A 1 -5.79 -7.08 14.53
N LEU A 2 -5.80 -7.34 13.21
CA LEU A 2 -7.02 -7.78 12.50
C LEU A 2 -7.72 -9.02 13.10
N LYS A 3 -6.96 -10.03 13.58
CA LYS A 3 -7.55 -11.17 14.28
C LYS A 3 -8.31 -10.79 15.56
N LEU A 4 -7.88 -9.72 16.24
CA LEU A 4 -8.56 -9.21 17.44
C LEU A 4 -9.83 -8.45 17.04
N LEU A 5 -9.76 -7.64 15.98
CA LEU A 5 -10.90 -6.91 15.42
C LEU A 5 -12.03 -7.87 15.00
N ILE A 6 -11.71 -8.88 14.19
CA ILE A 6 -12.69 -9.87 13.72
C ILE A 6 -13.29 -10.70 14.86
N ARG A 7 -12.56 -10.84 15.98
CA ARG A 7 -13.04 -11.53 17.19
C ARG A 7 -13.77 -10.60 18.17
N GLY A 8 -14.01 -9.34 17.80
CA GLY A 8 -14.69 -8.36 18.67
C GLY A 8 -13.89 -7.99 19.93
N ARG A 9 -12.57 -8.18 19.93
CA ARG A 9 -11.70 -7.84 21.07
C ARG A 9 -11.21 -6.39 21.06
N ILE A 10 -11.33 -5.73 19.90
CA ILE A 10 -11.08 -4.31 19.68
C ILE A 10 -12.10 -3.81 18.66
N ASP A 11 -12.53 -2.56 18.78
CA ASP A 11 -13.57 -1.99 17.93
C ASP A 11 -13.02 -1.36 16.64
N GLY A 12 -11.71 -1.09 16.60
CA GLY A 12 -11.06 -0.46 15.47
C GLY A 12 -9.58 -0.81 15.37
N CYS A 13 -9.02 -0.59 14.18
CA CYS A 13 -7.59 -0.69 13.90
C CYS A 13 -7.17 0.50 13.04
N ILE A 14 -5.99 1.04 13.32
CA ILE A 14 -5.37 2.10 12.52
C ILE A 14 -4.08 1.58 11.89
N GLY A 15 -3.80 1.99 10.66
CA GLY A 15 -2.60 1.59 9.93
C GLY A 15 -2.65 2.04 8.48
N THR A 16 -1.59 1.74 7.74
CA THR A 16 -1.57 2.00 6.29
C THR A 16 -2.54 1.06 5.58
N SER A 17 -3.24 1.56 4.55
CA SER A 17 -4.17 0.77 3.74
C SER A 17 -3.49 -0.47 3.17
N VAL A 18 -2.31 -0.31 2.57
CA VAL A 18 -1.51 -1.42 2.02
C VAL A 18 -1.20 -2.48 3.08
N GLY A 19 -0.74 -2.07 4.26
CA GLY A 19 -0.37 -3.01 5.33
C GLY A 19 -1.59 -3.74 5.91
N LEU A 20 -2.67 -3.02 6.18
CA LEU A 20 -3.90 -3.60 6.70
C LEU A 20 -4.54 -4.56 5.70
N TYR A 21 -4.69 -4.15 4.44
CA TYR A 21 -5.38 -4.97 3.43
C TYR A 21 -4.57 -6.16 2.96
N TYR A 22 -3.25 -6.04 2.85
CA TYR A 22 -2.38 -7.20 2.65
C TYR A 22 -2.61 -8.26 3.74
N ASN A 23 -2.57 -7.87 5.01
CA ASN A 23 -2.80 -8.80 6.11
C ASN A 23 -4.23 -9.35 6.13
N ALA A 24 -5.23 -8.52 5.77
CA ALA A 24 -6.62 -8.97 5.68
C ALA A 24 -6.78 -10.06 4.60
N LYS A 25 -6.19 -9.85 3.42
CA LYS A 25 -6.14 -10.83 2.34
C LYS A 25 -5.46 -12.13 2.77
N GLN A 26 -4.28 -12.05 3.40
CA GLN A 26 -3.56 -13.23 3.91
C GLN A 26 -4.36 -14.02 4.96
N LEU A 27 -5.28 -13.37 5.67
CA LEU A 27 -6.17 -13.99 6.65
C LEU A 27 -7.50 -14.47 6.05
N GLY A 28 -7.71 -14.31 4.73
CA GLY A 28 -8.96 -14.67 4.07
C GLY A 28 -10.16 -13.79 4.46
N ILE A 29 -9.91 -12.62 5.06
CA ILE A 29 -10.96 -11.66 5.40
C ILE A 29 -11.46 -11.04 4.10
N LYS A 30 -12.78 -10.98 3.92
CA LYS A 30 -13.40 -10.33 2.75
C LYS A 30 -13.60 -8.83 3.03
N PRO A 31 -13.46 -7.94 2.04
CA PRO A 31 -13.66 -6.49 2.23
C PRO A 31 -14.99 -6.14 2.91
N LYS A 32 -16.06 -6.86 2.54
CA LYS A 32 -17.44 -6.70 3.05
C LYS A 32 -17.58 -6.88 4.57
N ILE A 33 -16.61 -7.52 5.21
CA ILE A 33 -16.60 -7.77 6.67
C ILE A 33 -16.10 -6.54 7.42
N LEU A 34 -15.27 -5.71 6.77
CA LEU A 34 -14.77 -4.48 7.35
C LEU A 34 -15.71 -3.32 7.00
N ASN A 35 -15.93 -2.43 7.95
CA ASN A 35 -16.59 -1.16 7.67
C ASN A 35 -15.69 -0.25 6.81
N SER A 36 -16.31 0.76 6.19
CA SER A 36 -15.58 1.79 5.45
C SER A 36 -14.50 2.44 6.34
N PRO A 37 -13.26 2.55 5.85
CA PRO A 37 -12.17 3.11 6.63
C PRO A 37 -12.37 4.62 6.85
N LEU A 38 -12.01 5.10 8.03
CA LEU A 38 -11.83 6.53 8.26
C LEU A 38 -10.45 6.94 7.73
N GLN A 39 -10.42 7.70 6.64
CA GLN A 39 -9.16 8.19 6.06
C GLN A 39 -8.65 9.38 6.87
N LEU A 40 -7.57 9.17 7.62
CA LEU A 40 -6.96 10.21 8.45
C LEU A 40 -5.94 11.06 7.69
N ASN A 41 -5.19 10.45 6.76
CA ASN A 41 -4.20 11.13 5.93
C ASN A 41 -3.85 10.28 4.69
N TYR A 42 -3.16 10.88 3.72
CA TYR A 42 -2.46 10.19 2.64
C TYR A 42 -0.95 10.43 2.74
N LYS A 43 -0.16 9.45 2.30
CA LYS A 43 1.29 9.58 2.15
C LYS A 43 1.73 8.84 0.91
N ASP A 44 2.70 9.42 0.20
CA ASP A 44 3.29 8.80 -0.96
C ASP A 44 4.32 7.74 -0.58
N PHE A 45 4.38 6.67 -1.36
CA PHE A 45 5.54 5.77 -1.34
C PHE A 45 6.64 6.39 -2.20
N VAL A 46 7.78 6.66 -1.58
CA VAL A 46 8.92 7.32 -2.22
C VAL A 46 10.12 6.39 -2.30
N LEU A 47 10.77 6.40 -3.46
CA LEU A 47 12.07 5.77 -3.63
C LEU A 47 13.15 6.72 -3.12
N HIS A 48 13.79 6.35 -2.02
CA HIS A 48 14.82 7.18 -1.39
C HIS A 48 16.19 6.97 -2.05
N PHE A 49 16.94 8.06 -2.22
CA PHE A 49 18.30 8.05 -2.73
C PHE A 49 19.30 8.60 -1.71
N SER A 50 20.50 8.02 -1.68
CA SER A 50 21.58 8.52 -0.84
C SER A 50 22.07 9.86 -1.34
N LYS A 51 22.04 10.88 -0.46
CA LYS A 51 22.60 12.20 -0.74
C LYS A 51 24.13 12.18 -0.91
N LYS A 52 24.83 11.20 -0.34
CA LYS A 52 26.31 11.12 -0.35
C LYS A 52 26.88 10.58 -1.66
N LYS A 53 26.10 9.82 -2.42
CA LYS A 53 26.52 9.17 -3.67
C LYS A 53 25.46 9.39 -4.73
N ILE A 54 25.29 10.65 -5.14
CA ILE A 54 24.33 11.04 -6.17
C ILE A 54 24.95 10.71 -7.53
N ASN A 55 24.38 9.72 -8.21
CA ASN A 55 24.51 9.57 -9.65
C ASN A 55 23.24 10.13 -10.29
N ILE A 56 23.32 11.38 -10.78
CA ILE A 56 22.18 12.11 -11.37
C ILE A 56 21.58 11.33 -12.53
N GLN A 57 22.41 10.72 -13.37
CA GLN A 57 21.96 9.94 -14.52
C GLN A 57 21.13 8.73 -14.08
N THR A 58 21.59 7.99 -13.07
CA THR A 58 20.83 6.86 -12.51
C THR A 58 19.50 7.30 -11.89
N MET A 59 19.51 8.43 -11.17
CA MET A 59 18.29 9.00 -10.58
C MET A 59 17.26 9.36 -11.65
N GLU A 60 17.69 10.01 -12.73
CA GLU A 60 16.82 10.38 -13.85
C GLU A 60 16.26 9.16 -14.59
N ILE A 61 17.09 8.13 -14.81
CA ILE A 61 16.63 6.86 -15.42
C ILE A 61 15.58 6.19 -14.54
N LEU A 62 15.80 6.12 -13.23
CA LEU A 62 14.86 5.52 -12.29
C LEU A 62 13.56 6.32 -12.21
N LYS A 63 13.65 7.65 -12.16
CA LYS A 63 12.47 8.52 -12.17
C LYS A 63 11.60 8.27 -13.40
N LYS A 64 12.18 8.34 -14.60
CA LYS A 64 11.48 8.06 -15.86
C LYS A 64 10.89 6.65 -15.90
N SER A 65 11.59 5.67 -15.34
CA SER A 65 11.12 4.29 -15.27
C SER A 65 9.89 4.16 -14.36
N VAL A 66 9.91 4.80 -13.19
CA VAL A 66 8.77 4.82 -12.26
C VAL A 66 7.57 5.55 -12.89
N GLU A 67 7.78 6.71 -13.49
CA GLU A 67 6.72 7.47 -14.19
C GLU A 67 6.07 6.65 -15.32
N LYS A 68 6.89 5.90 -16.08
CA LYS A 68 6.39 4.97 -17.10
C LYS A 68 5.54 3.84 -16.51
N LEU A 69 5.98 3.25 -15.39
CA LEU A 69 5.26 2.17 -14.71
C LEU A 69 3.97 2.65 -14.02
N GLN A 70 3.92 3.92 -13.62
CA GLN A 70 2.72 4.54 -13.08
C GLN A 70 1.72 4.83 -14.20
N SER A 71 2.16 5.47 -15.28
CA SER A 71 1.27 5.88 -16.38
C SER A 71 0.63 4.71 -17.13
N ASN A 72 1.32 3.56 -17.21
CA ASN A 72 0.76 2.35 -17.81
C ASN A 72 -0.01 1.43 -16.81
N GLY A 73 -0.16 1.87 -15.56
CA GLY A 73 -0.91 1.16 -14.52
C GLY A 73 -0.23 -0.10 -13.95
N GLU A 74 1.03 -0.37 -14.27
CA GLU A 74 1.76 -1.54 -13.74
C GLU A 74 1.92 -1.48 -12.21
N ILE A 75 2.18 -0.29 -11.66
CA ILE A 75 2.24 -0.11 -10.20
C ILE A 75 0.90 -0.49 -9.56
N GLN A 76 -0.23 -0.06 -10.13
CA GLN A 76 -1.55 -0.38 -9.60
C GLN A 76 -1.85 -1.89 -9.69
N LYS A 77 -1.46 -2.55 -10.79
CA LYS A 77 -1.57 -4.01 -10.94
C LYS A 77 -0.81 -4.75 -9.85
N ILE A 78 0.43 -4.32 -9.55
CA ILE A 78 1.25 -4.90 -8.48
C ILE A 78 0.57 -4.69 -7.13
N VAL A 79 0.11 -3.47 -6.82
CA VAL A 79 -0.58 -3.19 -5.55
C VAL A 79 -1.82 -4.08 -5.41
N ASN A 80 -2.68 -4.15 -6.43
CA ASN A 80 -3.88 -4.99 -6.44
C ASN A 80 -3.56 -6.47 -6.24
N LYS A 81 -2.44 -6.96 -6.81
CA LYS A 81 -1.99 -8.34 -6.58
C LYS A 81 -1.74 -8.62 -5.09
N TYR A 82 -1.23 -7.66 -4.33
CA TYR A 82 -0.94 -7.85 -2.90
C TYR A 82 -2.10 -7.51 -1.97
N ILE A 83 -2.91 -6.50 -2.28
CA ILE A 83 -4.02 -6.09 -1.40
C ILE A 83 -5.35 -6.76 -1.77
N GLY A 84 -5.49 -7.32 -2.97
CA GLY A 84 -6.73 -7.95 -3.44
C GLY A 84 -7.82 -6.93 -3.79
N ASP A 85 -9.08 -7.29 -3.54
CA ASP A 85 -10.25 -6.48 -3.88
C ASP A 85 -10.60 -5.42 -2.82
N PHE A 86 -9.67 -5.16 -1.90
CA PHE A 86 -9.77 -4.05 -0.96
C PHE A 86 -9.44 -2.76 -1.73
N LYS A 87 -10.48 -2.04 -2.12
CA LYS A 87 -10.41 -0.76 -2.85
C LYS A 87 -10.95 0.35 -1.97
#